data_AF-V4KAB8-F1
#
_entry.id   AF-V4KAB8-F1
#
_cell.length_a   1.000
_cell.length_b   1.000
_cell.length_c   1.000
_cell.angle_alpha   90.00
_cell.angle_beta   90.00
_cell.angle_gamma   90.00
#
_symmetry.space_group_name_H-M   'P 1'
#
loop_
_entity.id
_entity.type
_entity.pdbx_description
1 polymer ?
#
loop_
_entity_poly.entity_id
_entity_poly.type
_entity_poly.pdbx_seq_one_letter_code
_entity_poly.pdbx_strand_id
1 'polypeptide(L)'
;MEDIEDLLAGGTGGAPPGFRLPLNAVGINPKTIKSKRSSSKQHEFTASNRDSLAPPSLKIPGTQTIYIKTFGCSHNQSDSEYMAGQLTAFGYALTEVPEDADLWLINTCTVKSPSQSAMSTLISRGRSGKKPLVIAGCVPQGSRDLKELEGVSVVGVQQIDRVVEIVEETLKGHEVRLLNRKTLPALDLPKVRKNNFIEILPINVGCLGACTYCKTKHARGHLGSYTVDSLVERVRTVISEGVKEIWLSSEDTGAYGRDIGVNLPILLNAIVKELPSDRSTMLRIGMTNPPFILEHLKKIAAVLRHPCVYTFLHVPVQSGSDSVLTAMNREYTSGEFRTVVDTLTELVPGMQIATDIICGFPGETDEDFSQTVELIKDYKFAQVHISQFYPRPGTPAAKMKKVQSKIVKQRSRELTCVFEAFAPYTGMEGKEERIWITEIATDGVHLVGHTKGYIQVLVTGPESMLGTSAIARITSVGRWSVFGEVIETLSTAKVEPQAREEKKPPCSSDAITCETCTCSAESCGEEKSGDACNISGSITRQDQGMLGWFMPRRTQGKSKEEKQELVSHWGFIDKALVCGVFVSSLTILVLLISIASRVLLQR
;
A
#
# COMPACT_ATOMS: atom_id res chain seq x y z
N MET A 1 2.08 5.43 -3.67
CA MET A 1 2.52 5.39 -5.08
C MET A 1 3.85 4.63 -5.16
N GLU A 2 3.89 3.41 -4.61
CA GLU A 2 5.12 2.59 -4.48
C GLU A 2 5.29 1.57 -5.62
N ASP A 3 4.35 1.51 -6.57
CA ASP A 3 4.27 0.42 -7.56
C ASP A 3 4.78 0.78 -8.98
N ILE A 4 5.39 1.96 -9.18
CA ILE A 4 5.93 2.34 -10.51
C ILE A 4 7.33 1.76 -10.74
N GLU A 5 8.10 1.46 -9.69
CA GLU A 5 9.48 0.96 -9.84
C GLU A 5 9.56 -0.47 -10.38
N ASP A 6 8.55 -1.31 -10.12
CA ASP A 6 8.54 -2.72 -10.53
C ASP A 6 8.32 -2.95 -12.04
N LEU A 7 8.05 -1.89 -12.82
CA LEU A 7 7.86 -1.97 -14.28
C LEU A 7 9.09 -1.59 -15.10
N LEU A 8 10.14 -1.01 -14.49
CA LEU A 8 11.30 -0.47 -15.23
C LEU A 8 12.57 -1.32 -15.12
N ALA A 9 12.62 -2.31 -14.22
CA ALA A 9 13.76 -3.20 -14.03
C ALA A 9 13.67 -4.47 -14.91
N GLY A 10 13.71 -4.30 -16.23
CA GLY A 10 13.75 -5.40 -17.21
C GLY A 10 14.17 -4.92 -18.59
N GLY A 11 15.34 -5.39 -19.07
CA GLY A 11 16.09 -4.79 -20.17
C GLY A 11 15.37 -4.64 -21.53
N THR A 12 15.77 -3.55 -22.21
CA THR A 12 15.78 -3.30 -23.67
C THR A 12 14.65 -3.94 -24.50
N GLY A 13 13.57 -3.18 -24.69
CA GLY A 13 12.62 -3.43 -25.78
C GLY A 13 11.23 -2.83 -25.55
N GLY A 14 10.99 -1.63 -26.10
CA GLY A 14 9.64 -1.13 -26.42
C GLY A 14 8.78 -0.66 -25.25
N ALA A 15 8.96 0.59 -24.83
CA ALA A 15 8.01 1.28 -23.94
C ALA A 15 6.63 1.46 -24.62
N PRO A 16 5.51 1.34 -23.89
CA PRO A 16 4.19 1.71 -24.40
C PRO A 16 4.10 3.24 -24.62
N PRO A 17 3.30 3.71 -25.60
CA PRO A 17 3.28 5.12 -25.97
C PRO A 17 2.59 5.96 -24.88
N GLY A 18 3.36 6.87 -24.25
CA GLY A 18 2.86 7.79 -23.22
C GLY A 18 3.95 8.41 -22.35
N PHE A 19 5.14 7.82 -22.28
CA PHE A 19 6.28 8.38 -21.55
C PHE A 19 7.33 8.90 -22.54
N ARG A 20 7.44 10.24 -22.68
CA ARG A 20 8.59 10.90 -23.29
C ARG A 20 9.12 11.93 -22.29
N LEU A 21 10.20 11.58 -21.60
CA LEU A 21 11.08 12.57 -20.96
C LEU A 21 12.00 13.18 -22.03
N PRO A 22 12.37 14.46 -21.90
CA PRO A 22 13.24 15.12 -22.88
C PRO A 22 14.63 14.47 -22.91
N LEU A 23 15.03 14.06 -24.10
CA LEU A 23 16.36 13.53 -24.42
C LEU A 23 17.41 14.64 -24.32
N ASN A 24 18.37 14.46 -23.42
CA ASN A 24 19.77 14.76 -23.70
C ASN A 24 20.58 13.56 -23.20
N ALA A 25 20.80 12.60 -24.10
CA ALA A 25 21.57 11.41 -23.86
C ALA A 25 23.06 11.68 -24.11
N VAL A 26 23.92 11.44 -23.12
CA VAL A 26 25.34 11.12 -23.33
C VAL A 26 25.73 10.03 -22.32
N GLY A 27 26.36 8.97 -22.83
CA GLY A 27 26.48 7.66 -22.21
C GLY A 27 27.40 7.53 -20.99
N ILE A 28 27.19 6.41 -20.30
CA ILE A 28 27.94 5.94 -19.14
C ILE A 28 29.33 5.45 -19.55
N ASN A 29 30.34 5.76 -18.74
CA ASN A 29 31.57 4.97 -18.66
C ASN A 29 32.08 4.97 -17.20
N PRO A 30 32.12 3.83 -16.48
CA PRO A 30 32.66 3.78 -15.14
C PRO A 30 34.20 3.68 -15.19
N LYS A 31 34.90 4.70 -14.67
CA LYS A 31 36.35 4.66 -14.45
C LYS A 31 36.66 3.81 -13.23
N THR A 32 37.33 2.68 -13.44
CA THR A 32 38.03 1.90 -12.39
C THR A 32 39.41 2.51 -12.14
N ILE A 33 39.70 2.83 -10.87
CA ILE A 33 41.03 3.24 -10.41
C ILE A 33 41.90 1.98 -10.28
N LYS A 34 42.87 1.81 -11.18
CA LYS A 34 43.90 0.76 -11.10
C LYS A 34 45.13 1.29 -10.36
N SER A 35 45.45 0.66 -9.22
CA SER A 35 46.74 0.78 -8.55
C SER A 35 47.82 0.01 -9.34
N LYS A 36 48.92 0.69 -9.67
CA LYS A 36 50.10 0.13 -10.36
C LYS A 36 50.94 -0.67 -9.37
N ARG A 37 51.28 -1.92 -9.70
CA ARG A 37 52.54 -2.54 -9.27
C ARG A 37 53.16 -3.34 -10.43
N SER A 38 54.44 -3.09 -10.63
CA SER A 38 55.27 -3.52 -11.76
C SER A 38 55.57 -5.01 -11.73
N SER A 39 55.54 -5.65 -12.90
CA SER A 39 56.09 -6.97 -13.13
C SER A 39 57.57 -6.88 -13.52
N SER A 40 58.41 -7.62 -12.79
CA SER A 40 59.73 -8.06 -13.27
C SER A 40 59.67 -9.57 -13.48
N LYS A 41 60.01 -9.99 -14.70
CA LYS A 41 60.11 -11.38 -15.15
C LYS A 41 61.16 -12.15 -14.36
N GLN A 42 60.92 -13.44 -14.11
CA GLN A 42 61.91 -14.50 -14.33
C GLN A 42 61.24 -15.88 -14.48
N HIS A 43 61.84 -16.68 -15.37
CA HIS A 43 61.52 -18.05 -15.76
C HIS A 43 61.65 -19.03 -14.58
N GLU A 44 60.95 -20.19 -14.58
CA GLU A 44 61.43 -21.48 -15.11
C GLU A 44 60.59 -22.70 -14.64
N PHE A 45 60.26 -23.58 -15.59
CA PHE A 45 60.02 -25.05 -15.57
C PHE A 45 59.03 -25.78 -14.61
N THR A 46 57.99 -26.35 -15.27
CA THR A 46 57.38 -27.70 -15.19
C THR A 46 57.30 -28.49 -13.87
N ALA A 47 56.09 -28.91 -13.49
CA ALA A 47 55.75 -30.31 -13.15
C ALA A 47 54.23 -30.53 -12.97
N SER A 48 53.68 -31.40 -13.82
CA SER A 48 52.62 -32.40 -13.59
C SER A 48 51.40 -32.10 -12.69
N ASN A 49 50.22 -32.22 -13.32
CA ASN A 49 48.99 -32.87 -12.84
C ASN A 49 48.95 -33.26 -11.35
N ARG A 50 48.19 -32.50 -10.58
CA ARG A 50 47.36 -33.03 -9.50
C ARG A 50 46.00 -32.36 -9.52
N ASP A 51 44.99 -33.16 -9.84
CA ASP A 51 43.60 -32.90 -9.50
C ASP A 51 43.51 -32.31 -8.10
N SER A 52 43.18 -31.02 -8.04
CA SER A 52 42.78 -30.37 -6.81
C SER A 52 41.30 -30.07 -6.96
N LEU A 53 40.48 -31.11 -6.72
CA LEU A 53 39.13 -30.93 -6.24
C LEU A 53 39.23 -30.07 -4.98
N ALA A 54 39.03 -28.76 -5.14
CA ALA A 54 38.74 -27.91 -4.00
C ALA A 54 37.56 -28.56 -3.27
N PRO A 55 37.67 -28.87 -1.96
CA PRO A 55 36.54 -29.40 -1.23
C PRO A 55 35.38 -28.40 -1.40
N PRO A 56 34.12 -28.87 -1.59
CA PRO A 56 32.98 -27.96 -1.56
C PRO A 56 33.12 -27.17 -0.26
N SER A 57 33.16 -25.84 -0.36
CA SER A 57 33.25 -24.99 0.81
C SER A 57 32.23 -25.53 1.81
N LEU A 58 32.71 -25.91 3.00
CA LEU A 58 31.87 -26.34 4.11
C LEU A 58 30.98 -25.14 4.42
N LYS A 59 29.83 -25.06 3.75
CA LYS A 59 28.82 -24.04 3.96
C LYS A 59 28.21 -24.36 5.31
N ILE A 60 28.72 -23.69 6.34
CA ILE A 60 28.17 -23.77 7.69
C ILE A 60 26.71 -23.31 7.57
N PRO A 61 25.72 -24.11 8.02
CA PRO A 61 24.33 -23.68 8.01
C PRO A 61 24.18 -22.31 8.66
N GLY A 62 23.38 -21.44 8.06
CA GLY A 62 23.21 -20.06 8.52
C GLY A 62 24.22 -19.05 7.98
N THR A 63 25.31 -19.43 7.32
CA THR A 63 26.26 -18.44 6.73
C THR A 63 25.94 -18.07 5.28
N GLN A 64 24.82 -18.54 4.75
CA GLN A 64 24.42 -18.29 3.37
C GLN A 64 23.82 -16.90 3.22
N THR A 65 23.89 -16.36 2.01
CA THR A 65 23.32 -15.05 1.68
C THR A 65 21.95 -15.21 1.04
N ILE A 66 20.95 -14.48 1.51
CA ILE A 66 19.55 -14.57 1.04
C ILE A 66 19.16 -13.25 0.36
N TYR A 67 18.61 -13.37 -0.85
CA TYR A 67 17.97 -12.25 -1.54
C TYR A 67 16.47 -12.31 -1.32
N ILE A 68 15.88 -11.23 -0.80
CA ILE A 68 14.44 -11.12 -0.56
C ILE A 68 13.86 -10.13 -1.57
N LYS A 69 12.94 -10.57 -2.42
CA LYS A 69 12.15 -9.68 -3.28
C LYS A 69 10.69 -9.72 -2.88
N THR A 70 10.17 -8.56 -2.53
CA THR A 70 8.77 -8.39 -2.15
C THR A 70 7.98 -7.70 -3.25
N PHE A 71 6.79 -8.22 -3.51
CA PHE A 71 5.76 -7.58 -4.33
C PHE A 71 4.48 -7.42 -3.54
N GLY A 72 3.76 -6.32 -3.78
CA GLY A 72 2.40 -6.14 -3.26
C GLY A 72 2.22 -4.96 -2.33
N CYS A 73 1.33 -5.13 -1.35
CA CYS A 73 0.92 -4.09 -0.42
C CYS A 73 1.82 -4.01 0.82
N SER A 74 1.55 -3.01 1.66
CA SER A 74 2.23 -2.84 2.96
C SER A 74 2.17 -4.10 3.84
N HIS A 75 1.09 -4.89 3.79
CA HIS A 75 1.02 -6.16 4.53
C HIS A 75 2.08 -7.17 4.01
N ASN A 76 2.26 -7.30 2.69
CA ASN A 76 3.33 -8.14 2.14
C ASN A 76 4.73 -7.60 2.47
N GLN A 77 4.90 -6.28 2.55
CA GLN A 77 6.15 -5.68 3.02
C GLN A 77 6.42 -6.06 4.48
N SER A 78 5.45 -5.88 5.38
CA SER A 78 5.56 -6.29 6.79
C SER A 78 5.87 -7.79 6.95
N ASP A 79 5.20 -8.66 6.19
CA ASP A 79 5.50 -10.11 6.17
C ASP A 79 6.97 -10.37 5.80
N SER A 80 7.52 -9.59 4.85
CA SER A 80 8.92 -9.71 4.43
C SER A 80 9.89 -9.19 5.48
N GLU A 81 9.55 -8.12 6.18
CA GLU A 81 10.35 -7.57 7.29
C GLU A 81 10.46 -8.57 8.46
N TYR A 82 9.36 -9.26 8.79
CA TYR A 82 9.39 -10.35 9.78
C TYR A 82 10.19 -11.56 9.30
N MET A 83 10.07 -11.92 8.01
CA MET A 83 10.89 -13.01 7.46
C MET A 83 12.37 -12.66 7.47
N ALA A 84 12.73 -11.45 7.05
CA ALA A 84 14.09 -10.92 7.07
C ALA A 84 14.68 -10.90 8.49
N GLY A 85 13.90 -10.46 9.48
CA GLY A 85 14.32 -10.42 10.87
C GLY A 85 14.61 -11.80 11.45
N GLN A 86 13.74 -12.77 11.20
CA GLN A 86 13.95 -14.15 11.65
C GLN A 86 15.19 -14.78 11.00
N LEU A 87 15.39 -14.58 9.70
CA LEU A 87 16.57 -15.08 8.99
C LEU A 87 17.87 -14.44 9.51
N THR A 88 17.85 -13.13 9.75
CA THR A 88 19.00 -12.40 10.31
C THR A 88 19.30 -12.87 11.73
N ALA A 89 18.27 -13.03 12.58
CA ALA A 89 18.42 -13.51 13.95
C ALA A 89 18.96 -14.94 14.02
N PHE A 90 18.67 -15.78 13.01
CA PHE A 90 19.24 -17.11 12.88
C PHE A 90 20.72 -17.09 12.43
N GLY A 91 21.14 -16.07 11.69
CA GLY A 91 22.53 -15.85 11.27
C GLY A 91 22.74 -15.58 9.78
N TYR A 92 21.69 -15.64 8.95
CA TYR A 92 21.83 -15.41 7.52
C TYR A 92 22.14 -13.95 7.19
N ALA A 93 22.96 -13.75 6.16
CA ALA A 93 23.19 -12.43 5.58
C ALA A 93 22.09 -12.13 4.54
N LEU A 94 21.60 -10.89 4.52
CA LEU A 94 20.67 -10.41 3.50
C LEU A 94 21.42 -9.60 2.44
N THR A 95 21.00 -9.71 1.18
CA THR A 95 21.56 -8.92 0.07
C THR A 95 20.44 -8.35 -0.81
N GLU A 96 20.69 -7.17 -1.36
CA GLU A 96 19.86 -6.55 -2.40
C GLU A 96 20.30 -6.95 -3.81
N VAL A 97 21.46 -7.61 -3.95
CA VAL A 97 22.01 -8.06 -5.23
C VAL A 97 21.64 -9.53 -5.46
N PRO A 98 20.72 -9.85 -6.40
CA PRO A 98 20.25 -11.21 -6.61
C PRO A 98 21.35 -12.21 -6.95
N GLU A 99 22.39 -11.76 -7.65
CA GLU A 99 23.48 -12.61 -8.15
C GLU A 99 24.32 -13.18 -7.00
N ASP A 100 24.52 -12.37 -5.95
CA ASP A 100 25.35 -12.68 -4.77
C ASP A 100 24.66 -13.64 -3.79
N ALA A 101 23.35 -13.82 -3.91
CA ALA A 101 22.58 -14.66 -3.00
C ALA A 101 22.72 -16.15 -3.29
N ASP A 102 22.82 -16.96 -2.24
CA ASP A 102 22.72 -18.42 -2.26
C ASP A 102 21.28 -18.91 -2.44
N LEU A 103 20.28 -18.13 -1.97
CA LEU A 103 18.85 -18.47 -2.07
C LEU A 103 18.02 -17.22 -2.36
N TRP A 104 16.97 -17.37 -3.18
CA TRP A 104 16.00 -16.29 -3.41
C TRP A 104 14.69 -16.59 -2.68
N LEU A 105 14.27 -15.66 -1.83
CA LEU A 105 12.96 -15.65 -1.20
C LEU A 105 12.11 -14.58 -1.89
N ILE A 106 11.05 -15.00 -2.56
CA ILE A 106 10.18 -14.11 -3.33
C ILE A 106 8.81 -14.05 -2.64
N ASN A 107 8.49 -12.92 -2.00
CA ASN A 107 7.19 -12.69 -1.38
C ASN A 107 6.22 -12.01 -2.36
N THR A 108 5.07 -12.63 -2.58
CA THR A 108 4.23 -12.37 -3.76
C THR A 108 2.81 -11.95 -3.40
N CYS A 109 2.18 -11.14 -4.25
CA CYS A 109 0.83 -10.63 -4.04
C CYS A 109 -0.16 -11.16 -5.07
N THR A 110 -1.35 -11.60 -4.62
CA THR A 110 -2.42 -12.05 -5.53
C THR A 110 -3.24 -10.91 -6.09
N VAL A 111 -3.10 -9.69 -5.58
CA VAL A 111 -4.03 -8.58 -5.80
C VAL A 111 -3.72 -7.81 -7.09
N LYS A 112 -2.51 -7.92 -7.65
CA LYS A 112 -2.15 -7.24 -8.91
C LYS A 112 -1.57 -8.24 -9.90
N SER A 113 -2.23 -8.41 -11.06
CA SER A 113 -1.77 -9.35 -12.09
C SER A 113 -0.36 -9.05 -12.61
N PRO A 114 0.08 -7.77 -12.78
CA PRO A 114 1.47 -7.47 -13.11
C PRO A 114 2.48 -8.02 -12.10
N SER A 115 2.16 -7.98 -10.80
CA SER A 115 3.01 -8.56 -9.75
C SER A 115 3.14 -10.08 -9.90
N GLN A 116 2.07 -10.77 -10.32
CA GLN A 116 2.13 -12.20 -10.60
C GLN A 116 2.98 -12.50 -11.85
N SER A 117 2.88 -11.69 -12.91
CA SER A 117 3.74 -11.84 -14.08
C SER A 117 5.22 -11.61 -13.74
N ALA A 118 5.54 -10.57 -12.96
CA ALA A 118 6.89 -10.28 -12.49
C ALA A 118 7.47 -11.42 -11.64
N MET A 119 6.64 -12.01 -10.77
CA MET A 119 6.97 -13.23 -10.02
C MET A 119 7.34 -14.38 -10.98
N SER A 120 6.51 -14.70 -11.98
CA SER A 120 6.79 -15.81 -12.91
C SER A 120 8.11 -15.60 -13.66
N THR A 121 8.43 -14.35 -14.04
CA THR A 121 9.72 -14.01 -14.65
C THR A 121 10.89 -14.25 -13.69
N LEU A 122 10.79 -13.83 -12.43
CA LEU A 122 11.85 -14.06 -11.45
C LEU A 122 12.05 -15.52 -11.10
N ILE A 123 10.96 -16.29 -10.95
CA ILE A 123 11.03 -17.75 -10.73
C ILE A 123 11.77 -18.41 -11.90
N SER A 124 11.41 -18.05 -13.14
CA SER A 124 12.05 -18.61 -14.35
C SER A 124 13.55 -18.26 -14.40
N ARG A 125 13.92 -17.03 -14.03
CA ARG A 125 15.31 -16.58 -13.94
C ARG A 125 16.08 -17.34 -12.87
N GLY A 126 15.50 -17.50 -11.69
CA GLY A 126 16.12 -18.23 -10.57
C GLY A 126 16.35 -19.70 -10.91
N ARG A 127 15.37 -20.37 -11.53
CA ARG A 127 15.50 -21.75 -12.03
C ARG A 127 16.62 -21.88 -13.07
N SER A 128 16.67 -20.95 -14.03
CA SER A 128 17.70 -20.95 -15.07
C SER A 128 19.10 -20.76 -14.47
N GLY A 129 19.21 -19.95 -13.41
CA GLY A 129 20.42 -19.76 -12.63
C GLY A 129 20.69 -20.85 -11.58
N LYS A 130 19.87 -21.92 -11.52
CA LYS A 130 19.94 -23.00 -10.52
C LYS A 130 19.98 -22.48 -9.07
N LYS A 131 19.30 -21.36 -8.80
CA LYS A 131 19.18 -20.81 -7.45
C LYS A 131 18.08 -21.58 -6.70
N PRO A 132 18.32 -22.04 -5.46
CA PRO A 132 17.25 -22.45 -4.54
C PRO A 132 16.20 -21.34 -4.39
N LEU A 133 14.91 -21.73 -4.43
CA LEU A 133 13.79 -20.79 -4.45
C LEU A 133 12.79 -21.08 -3.33
N VAL A 134 12.45 -20.04 -2.57
CA VAL A 134 11.33 -20.02 -1.63
C VAL A 134 10.31 -18.99 -2.09
N ILE A 135 9.07 -19.42 -2.35
CA ILE A 135 7.97 -18.53 -2.73
C ILE A 135 7.06 -18.33 -1.54
N ALA A 136 6.93 -17.06 -1.14
CA ALA A 136 6.11 -16.64 -0.01
C ALA A 136 4.90 -15.81 -0.46
N GLY A 137 3.98 -15.57 0.47
CA GLY A 137 2.94 -14.56 0.32
C GLY A 137 1.61 -15.08 -0.18
N CYS A 138 0.82 -14.16 -0.75
CA CYS A 138 -0.58 -14.40 -1.07
C CYS A 138 -0.75 -15.38 -2.24
N VAL A 139 0.13 -15.35 -3.25
CA VAL A 139 -0.01 -16.15 -4.47
C VAL A 139 0.02 -17.65 -4.18
N PRO A 140 1.05 -18.18 -3.50
CA PRO A 140 1.05 -19.59 -3.15
C PRO A 140 -0.12 -20.02 -2.27
N GLN A 141 -0.63 -19.13 -1.42
CA GLN A 141 -1.76 -19.44 -0.54
C GLN A 141 -3.10 -19.46 -1.29
N GLY A 142 -3.34 -18.48 -2.16
CA GLY A 142 -4.60 -18.30 -2.89
C GLY A 142 -4.67 -19.00 -4.25
N SER A 143 -3.57 -19.55 -4.75
CA SER A 143 -3.49 -20.27 -6.04
C SER A 143 -2.41 -21.35 -5.98
N ARG A 144 -2.69 -22.39 -5.18
CA ARG A 144 -1.76 -23.47 -4.82
C ARG A 144 -1.31 -24.34 -6.00
N ASP A 145 -2.15 -24.46 -7.03
CA ASP A 145 -1.94 -25.34 -8.18
C ASP A 145 -1.32 -24.61 -9.39
N LEU A 146 -0.65 -23.48 -9.16
CA LEU A 146 0.09 -22.79 -10.22
C LEU A 146 1.31 -23.62 -10.62
N LYS A 147 1.49 -23.84 -11.92
CA LYS A 147 2.62 -24.61 -12.48
C LYS A 147 3.97 -24.00 -12.12
N GLU A 148 4.02 -22.68 -11.97
CA GLU A 148 5.22 -21.95 -11.56
C GLU A 148 5.65 -22.26 -10.12
N LEU A 149 4.80 -22.90 -9.32
CA LEU A 149 5.10 -23.35 -7.97
C LEU A 149 5.57 -24.82 -7.91
N GLU A 150 5.58 -25.56 -9.02
CA GLU A 150 6.09 -26.93 -9.05
C GLU A 150 7.61 -26.95 -8.92
N GLY A 151 8.19 -27.74 -8.01
CA GLY A 151 9.64 -27.84 -7.85
C GLY A 151 10.28 -26.67 -7.10
N VAL A 152 9.50 -25.90 -6.34
CA VAL A 152 10.00 -24.81 -5.48
C VAL A 152 9.38 -24.89 -4.10
N SER A 153 10.13 -24.46 -3.08
CA SER A 153 9.61 -24.43 -1.72
C SER A 153 8.64 -23.27 -1.54
N VAL A 154 7.63 -23.46 -0.69
CA VAL A 154 6.50 -22.54 -0.53
C VAL A 154 6.17 -22.30 0.94
N VAL A 155 6.04 -21.03 1.33
CA VAL A 155 5.55 -20.61 2.67
C VAL A 155 4.32 -19.71 2.55
N GLY A 156 3.26 -20.07 3.26
CA GLY A 156 2.02 -19.32 3.30
C GLY A 156 2.09 -18.09 4.22
N VAL A 157 1.19 -17.13 3.99
CA VAL A 157 1.08 -15.88 4.78
C VAL A 157 0.87 -16.08 6.29
N GLN A 158 0.34 -17.23 6.72
CA GLN A 158 0.11 -17.55 8.14
C GLN A 158 1.23 -18.39 8.77
N GLN A 159 2.28 -18.71 8.01
CA GLN A 159 3.39 -19.56 8.46
C GLN A 159 4.76 -18.90 8.30
N ILE A 160 4.78 -17.56 8.23
CA ILE A 160 6.02 -16.78 8.11
C ILE A 160 6.94 -16.94 9.33
N ASP A 161 6.41 -17.41 10.47
CA ASP A 161 7.15 -17.82 11.69
C ASP A 161 8.07 -19.03 11.47
N ARG A 162 7.91 -19.75 10.34
CA ARG A 162 8.71 -20.93 9.97
C ARG A 162 9.62 -20.67 8.78
N VAL A 163 9.91 -19.41 8.47
CA VAL A 163 10.73 -19.06 7.30
C VAL A 163 12.13 -19.66 7.38
N VAL A 164 12.71 -19.75 8.58
CA VAL A 164 14.05 -20.33 8.78
C VAL A 164 14.06 -21.81 8.41
N GLU A 165 13.06 -22.56 8.87
CA GLU A 165 12.93 -24.00 8.58
C GLU A 165 12.85 -24.26 7.08
N ILE A 166 12.00 -23.51 6.36
CA ILE A 166 11.84 -23.71 4.93
C ILE A 166 13.10 -23.32 4.16
N VAL A 167 13.80 -22.26 4.56
CA VAL A 167 15.07 -21.85 3.93
C VAL A 167 16.14 -22.91 4.13
N GLU A 168 16.31 -23.44 5.35
CA GLU A 168 17.27 -24.51 5.65
C GLU A 168 17.02 -25.77 4.83
N GLU A 169 15.76 -26.23 4.75
CA GLU A 169 15.42 -27.42 3.96
C GLU A 169 15.60 -27.18 2.45
N THR A 170 15.29 -25.97 1.98
CA THR A 170 15.47 -25.60 0.57
C THR A 170 16.95 -25.55 0.18
N LEU A 171 17.82 -25.07 1.07
CA LEU A 171 19.28 -25.07 0.87
C LEU A 171 19.87 -26.48 0.82
N LYS A 172 19.25 -27.46 1.51
CA LYS A 172 19.60 -28.89 1.42
C LYS A 172 19.11 -29.56 0.13
N GLY A 173 18.33 -28.84 -0.68
CA GLY A 173 17.75 -29.35 -1.92
C GLY A 173 16.39 -30.02 -1.76
N HIS A 174 15.74 -29.88 -0.61
CA HIS A 174 14.39 -30.38 -0.39
C HIS A 174 13.33 -29.36 -0.87
N GLU A 175 12.20 -29.85 -1.38
CA GLU A 175 11.00 -29.03 -1.62
C GLU A 175 10.09 -29.14 -0.40
N VAL A 176 9.79 -28.00 0.24
CA VAL A 176 8.92 -27.94 1.41
C VAL A 176 7.72 -27.04 1.13
N ARG A 177 6.52 -27.45 1.55
CA ARG A 177 5.29 -26.66 1.40
C ARG A 177 4.60 -26.47 2.76
N LEU A 178 4.64 -25.24 3.25
CA LEU A 178 4.00 -24.81 4.50
C LEU A 178 2.80 -23.92 4.18
N LEU A 179 1.62 -24.52 3.99
CA LEU A 179 0.38 -23.83 3.58
C LEU A 179 -0.81 -24.02 4.55
N ASN A 180 -0.55 -24.64 5.70
CA ASN A 180 -1.54 -24.95 6.72
C ASN A 180 -1.94 -23.70 7.51
N ARG A 181 -3.20 -23.66 7.92
CA ARG A 181 -3.73 -22.56 8.74
C ARG A 181 -3.24 -22.73 10.18
N LYS A 182 -2.38 -21.81 10.62
CA LYS A 182 -2.02 -21.61 12.01
C LYS A 182 -2.78 -20.40 12.59
N THR A 183 -2.69 -20.25 13.91
CA THR A 183 -2.96 -18.99 14.60
C THR A 183 -2.11 -17.85 14.02
N LEU A 184 -2.51 -16.62 14.28
CA LEU A 184 -1.75 -15.44 13.86
C LEU A 184 -0.28 -15.52 14.31
N PRO A 185 0.69 -15.10 13.48
CA PRO A 185 2.08 -14.96 13.90
C PRO A 185 2.19 -13.99 15.08
N ALA A 186 3.13 -14.20 15.99
CA ALA A 186 3.33 -13.26 17.09
C ALA A 186 3.86 -11.91 16.56
N LEU A 187 3.45 -10.80 17.19
CA LEU A 187 3.85 -9.44 16.77
C LEU A 187 5.26 -9.05 17.26
N ASP A 188 5.83 -9.83 18.17
CA ASP A 188 7.17 -9.66 18.74
C ASP A 188 8.24 -10.49 18.01
N LEU A 189 7.88 -11.11 16.87
CA LEU A 189 8.85 -11.77 16.01
C LEU A 189 9.96 -10.79 15.59
N PRO A 190 11.22 -11.27 15.47
CA PRO A 190 12.32 -10.45 14.97
C PRO A 190 11.95 -9.82 13.62
N LYS A 191 12.20 -8.51 13.48
CA LYS A 191 11.78 -7.73 12.32
C LYS A 191 12.92 -6.84 11.85
N VAL A 192 13.28 -6.94 10.56
CA VAL A 192 14.23 -6.03 9.90
C VAL A 192 13.42 -5.13 8.98
N ARG A 193 13.34 -3.85 9.33
CA ARG A 193 12.55 -2.87 8.58
C ARG A 193 13.28 -2.46 7.31
N LYS A 194 12.53 -2.27 6.21
CA LYS A 194 13.09 -1.66 5.00
C LYS A 194 13.40 -0.18 5.23
N ASN A 195 12.54 0.51 5.98
CA ASN A 195 12.76 1.86 6.45
C ASN A 195 12.74 1.88 7.99
N ASN A 196 13.87 2.21 8.61
CA ASN A 196 14.01 2.22 10.07
C ASN A 196 13.06 3.19 10.78
N PHE A 197 12.54 4.20 10.07
CA PHE A 197 11.63 5.20 10.62
C PHE A 197 10.15 4.83 10.49
N ILE A 198 9.81 3.72 9.81
CA ILE A 198 8.42 3.35 9.51
C ILE A 198 8.14 1.94 10.02
N GLU A 199 7.18 1.80 10.95
CA GLU A 199 6.64 0.50 11.33
C GLU A 199 5.34 0.23 10.58
N ILE A 200 5.34 -0.81 9.75
CA ILE A 200 4.09 -1.38 9.22
C ILE A 200 3.57 -2.41 10.21
N LEU A 201 2.46 -2.09 10.86
CA LEU A 201 1.82 -2.89 11.92
C LEU A 201 0.52 -3.54 11.41
N PRO A 202 0.51 -4.85 11.11
CA PRO A 202 -0.70 -5.58 10.79
C PRO A 202 -1.61 -5.66 12.03
N ILE A 203 -2.83 -5.15 11.95
CA ILE A 203 -3.79 -5.20 13.09
C ILE A 203 -4.71 -6.42 13.05
N ASN A 204 -4.87 -7.02 11.87
CA ASN A 204 -5.55 -8.28 11.65
C ASN A 204 -5.05 -8.91 10.34
N VAL A 205 -5.40 -10.17 10.11
CA VAL A 205 -5.29 -10.81 8.80
C VAL A 205 -6.67 -11.22 8.30
N GLY A 206 -6.79 -11.37 6.99
CA GLY A 206 -8.00 -11.87 6.36
C GLY A 206 -9.09 -10.81 6.24
N CYS A 207 -10.20 -11.20 5.62
CA CYS A 207 -11.25 -10.26 5.25
C CYS A 207 -12.64 -10.90 5.46
N LEU A 208 -13.61 -10.08 5.88
CA LEU A 208 -15.02 -10.48 5.98
C LEU A 208 -15.73 -10.48 4.61
N GLY A 209 -15.27 -9.64 3.68
CA GLY A 209 -15.90 -9.44 2.38
C GLY A 209 -15.95 -10.69 1.49
N ALA A 210 -16.89 -10.67 0.54
CA ALA A 210 -17.12 -11.74 -0.43
C ALA A 210 -17.12 -11.21 -1.88
N CYS A 211 -16.28 -10.21 -2.18
CA CYS A 211 -16.24 -9.56 -3.48
C CYS A 211 -15.98 -10.56 -4.62
N THR A 212 -16.72 -10.44 -5.73
CA THR A 212 -16.70 -11.42 -6.83
C THR A 212 -15.38 -11.50 -7.61
N TYR A 213 -14.47 -10.54 -7.41
CA TYR A 213 -13.19 -10.45 -8.11
C TYR A 213 -11.97 -10.62 -7.23
N CYS A 214 -12.13 -10.53 -5.91
CA CYS A 214 -11.02 -10.41 -4.98
C CYS A 214 -10.50 -11.79 -4.56
N LYS A 215 -9.18 -11.94 -4.46
CA LYS A 215 -8.53 -13.17 -3.96
C LYS A 215 -8.08 -13.10 -2.51
N THR A 216 -8.27 -11.97 -1.84
CA THR A 216 -7.80 -11.73 -0.49
C THR A 216 -8.28 -12.79 0.51
N LYS A 217 -9.57 -13.13 0.52
CA LYS A 217 -10.10 -14.18 1.43
C LYS A 217 -9.54 -15.58 1.14
N HIS A 218 -9.25 -15.88 -0.13
CA HIS A 218 -8.59 -17.13 -0.50
C HIS A 218 -7.12 -17.16 -0.03
N ALA A 219 -6.43 -16.02 -0.09
CA ALA A 219 -5.03 -15.90 0.29
C ALA A 219 -4.82 -15.74 1.79
N ARG A 220 -5.55 -14.85 2.48
CA ARG A 220 -5.33 -14.53 3.90
C ARG A 220 -6.37 -15.11 4.85
N GLY A 221 -7.43 -15.74 4.32
CA GLY A 221 -8.45 -16.40 5.12
C GLY A 221 -9.54 -15.45 5.64
N HIS A 222 -10.23 -15.92 6.68
CA HIS A 222 -11.23 -15.13 7.40
C HIS A 222 -10.54 -14.14 8.34
N LEU A 223 -11.30 -13.13 8.78
CA LEU A 223 -10.84 -12.15 9.75
C LEU A 223 -10.28 -12.86 11.01
N GLY A 224 -9.03 -12.55 11.34
CA GLY A 224 -8.39 -12.88 12.60
C GLY A 224 -7.66 -11.64 13.11
N SER A 225 -8.12 -11.06 14.21
CA SER A 225 -7.60 -9.82 14.79
C SER A 225 -6.61 -10.07 15.93
N TYR A 226 -5.59 -9.22 16.03
CA TYR A 226 -4.74 -9.16 17.22
C TYR A 226 -5.46 -8.46 18.37
N THR A 227 -5.15 -8.83 19.61
CA THR A 227 -5.74 -8.18 20.79
C THR A 227 -5.27 -6.73 20.90
N VAL A 228 -6.09 -5.87 21.48
CA VAL A 228 -5.75 -4.44 21.68
C VAL A 228 -4.45 -4.31 22.47
N ASP A 229 -4.28 -5.08 23.55
CA ASP A 229 -3.08 -5.01 24.39
C ASP A 229 -1.81 -5.38 23.63
N SER A 230 -1.85 -6.43 22.78
CA SER A 230 -0.69 -6.82 21.97
C SER A 230 -0.28 -5.74 20.96
N LEU A 231 -1.26 -5.05 20.36
CA LEU A 231 -1.01 -3.96 19.41
C LEU A 231 -0.48 -2.72 20.11
N VAL A 232 -1.05 -2.38 21.27
CA VAL A 232 -0.59 -1.25 22.10
C VAL A 232 0.84 -1.48 22.58
N GLU A 233 1.17 -2.69 23.03
CA GLU A 233 2.53 -3.02 23.47
C GLU A 233 3.54 -2.95 22.32
N ARG A 234 3.14 -3.43 21.13
CA ARG A 234 3.95 -3.28 19.93
C ARG A 234 4.18 -1.80 19.58
N VAL A 235 3.14 -0.96 19.67
CA VAL A 235 3.25 0.49 19.45
C VAL A 235 4.26 1.13 20.42
N ARG A 236 4.21 0.81 21.72
CA ARG A 236 5.18 1.32 22.71
C ARG A 236 6.60 0.91 22.35
N THR A 237 6.78 -0.36 22.00
CA THR A 237 8.09 -0.92 21.64
C THR A 237 8.69 -0.16 20.46
N VAL A 238 7.94 0.01 19.36
CA VAL A 238 8.49 0.65 18.15
C VAL A 238 8.72 2.16 18.32
N ILE A 239 7.95 2.85 19.17
CA ILE A 239 8.24 4.24 19.54
C ILE A 239 9.60 4.31 20.26
N SER A 240 9.87 3.39 21.19
CA SER A 240 11.16 3.33 21.90
C SER A 240 12.35 3.00 20.99
N GLU A 241 12.10 2.28 19.88
CA GLU A 241 13.09 1.98 18.84
C GLU A 241 13.35 3.19 17.90
N GLY A 242 12.64 4.31 18.08
CA GLY A 242 12.84 5.53 17.31
C GLY A 242 12.00 5.63 16.02
N VAL A 243 10.95 4.81 15.87
CA VAL A 243 10.03 4.90 14.72
C VAL A 243 9.27 6.24 14.71
N LYS A 244 9.16 6.83 13.53
CA LYS A 244 8.51 8.13 13.28
C LYS A 244 7.15 8.01 12.62
N GLU A 245 6.87 6.91 11.93
CA GLU A 245 5.56 6.62 11.38
C GLU A 245 5.11 5.19 11.71
N ILE A 246 3.89 5.05 12.19
CA ILE A 246 3.24 3.76 12.41
C ILE A 246 2.11 3.63 11.41
N TRP A 247 2.23 2.68 10.49
CA TRP A 247 1.23 2.38 9.48
C TRP A 247 0.41 1.18 9.89
N LEU A 248 -0.84 1.41 10.28
CA LEU A 248 -1.76 0.31 10.53
C LEU A 248 -2.11 -0.36 9.21
N SER A 249 -1.84 -1.65 9.11
CA SER A 249 -2.07 -2.44 7.89
C SER A 249 -3.14 -3.49 8.13
N SER A 250 -4.02 -3.66 7.15
CA SER A 250 -5.08 -4.65 7.13
C SER A 250 -5.63 -4.79 5.71
N GLU A 251 -6.28 -5.90 5.44
CA GLU A 251 -7.15 -6.07 4.27
C GLU A 251 -8.38 -5.14 4.33
N ASP A 252 -8.82 -4.79 5.53
CA ASP A 252 -9.88 -3.84 5.81
C ASP A 252 -9.81 -3.40 7.28
N THR A 253 -9.22 -2.24 7.54
CA THR A 253 -9.05 -1.76 8.92
C THR A 253 -10.38 -1.54 9.64
N GLY A 254 -11.44 -1.15 8.91
CA GLY A 254 -12.77 -0.95 9.48
C GLY A 254 -13.36 -2.22 10.09
N ALA A 255 -12.97 -3.40 9.59
CA ALA A 255 -13.46 -4.68 10.07
C ALA A 255 -12.76 -5.18 11.36
N TYR A 256 -11.69 -4.50 11.81
CA TYR A 256 -10.89 -4.92 12.96
C TYR A 256 -11.76 -5.16 14.22
N GLY A 257 -11.46 -6.25 14.93
CA GLY A 257 -11.97 -6.51 16.26
C GLY A 257 -13.33 -7.20 16.32
N ARG A 258 -14.06 -7.27 15.19
CA ARG A 258 -15.40 -7.89 15.12
C ARG A 258 -15.41 -9.37 15.51
N ASP A 259 -14.31 -10.07 15.28
CA ASP A 259 -14.10 -11.48 15.62
C ASP A 259 -13.71 -11.70 17.09
N ILE A 260 -13.25 -10.67 17.80
CA ILE A 260 -12.81 -10.73 19.21
C ILE A 260 -13.64 -9.84 20.15
N GLY A 261 -14.80 -9.35 19.70
CA GLY A 261 -15.74 -8.57 20.51
C GLY A 261 -15.33 -7.11 20.77
N VAL A 262 -14.42 -6.54 19.98
CA VAL A 262 -14.03 -5.12 20.03
C VAL A 262 -14.26 -4.44 18.67
N ASN A 263 -13.81 -3.20 18.50
CA ASN A 263 -13.91 -2.48 17.23
C ASN A 263 -12.73 -1.52 17.01
N LEU A 264 -12.59 -1.04 15.77
CA LEU A 264 -11.51 -0.14 15.37
C LEU A 264 -11.41 1.12 16.25
N PRO A 265 -12.49 1.86 16.59
CA PRO A 265 -12.40 3.00 17.51
C PRO A 265 -11.77 2.68 18.88
N ILE A 266 -12.05 1.50 19.46
CA ILE A 266 -11.44 1.10 20.75
C ILE A 266 -9.93 0.99 20.60
N LEU A 267 -9.46 0.28 19.56
CA LEU A 267 -8.04 0.15 19.27
C LEU A 267 -7.38 1.52 19.02
N LEU A 268 -7.97 2.33 18.14
CA LEU A 268 -7.42 3.63 17.79
C LEU A 268 -7.30 4.55 19.02
N ASN A 269 -8.32 4.58 19.87
CA ASN A 269 -8.28 5.35 21.12
C ASN A 269 -7.25 4.82 22.12
N ALA A 270 -6.94 3.53 22.10
CA ALA A 270 -5.85 2.97 22.91
C ALA A 270 -4.48 3.37 22.35
N ILE A 271 -4.28 3.26 21.03
CA ILE A 271 -3.02 3.62 20.36
C ILE A 271 -2.68 5.10 20.51
N VAL A 272 -3.64 6.01 20.29
CA VAL A 272 -3.35 7.46 20.35
C VAL A 272 -2.91 7.93 21.73
N LYS A 273 -3.25 7.21 22.81
CA LYS A 273 -2.78 7.51 24.17
C LYS A 273 -1.28 7.24 24.34
N GLU A 274 -0.72 6.34 23.54
CA GLU A 274 0.70 6.00 23.57
C GLU A 274 1.54 6.90 22.65
N LEU A 275 0.90 7.70 21.78
CA LEU A 275 1.61 8.58 20.86
C LEU A 275 2.23 9.77 21.62
N PRO A 276 3.46 10.17 21.27
CA PRO A 276 4.18 11.20 22.01
C PRO A 276 3.56 12.58 21.77
N SER A 277 3.47 13.39 22.84
CA SER A 277 2.82 14.72 22.82
C SER A 277 3.57 15.76 21.98
N ASP A 278 4.88 15.56 21.76
CA ASP A 278 5.73 16.39 20.90
C ASP A 278 5.49 16.15 19.40
N ARG A 279 4.64 15.18 19.07
CA ARG A 279 4.29 14.76 17.69
C ARG A 279 5.50 14.26 16.91
N SER A 280 6.47 13.64 17.59
CA SER A 280 7.64 13.03 16.95
C SER A 280 7.31 11.73 16.19
N THR A 281 6.19 11.08 16.52
CA THR A 281 5.69 9.88 15.84
C THR A 281 4.26 10.08 15.36
N MET A 282 4.00 9.75 14.10
CA MET A 282 2.69 9.85 13.45
C MET A 282 2.05 8.49 13.24
N LEU A 283 0.74 8.43 13.36
CA LEU A 283 -0.08 7.26 13.06
C LEU A 283 -0.79 7.44 11.72
N ARG A 284 -0.64 6.46 10.83
CA ARG A 284 -1.38 6.35 9.58
C ARG A 284 -2.38 5.20 9.67
N ILE A 285 -3.66 5.51 9.49
CA ILE A 285 -4.70 4.48 9.42
C ILE A 285 -4.70 3.88 8.01
N GLY A 286 -4.72 2.55 7.94
CA GLY A 286 -4.77 1.82 6.69
C GLY A 286 -6.09 1.98 5.92
N MET A 287 -6.20 1.26 4.81
CA MET A 287 -7.41 1.24 3.98
C MET A 287 -8.61 0.69 4.77
N THR A 288 -9.79 1.28 4.55
CA THR A 288 -11.06 0.79 5.11
C THR A 288 -12.15 0.80 4.04
N ASN A 289 -13.01 -0.22 4.02
CA ASN A 289 -14.17 -0.21 3.12
C ASN A 289 -15.35 0.56 3.74
N PRO A 290 -16.25 1.14 2.92
CA PRO A 290 -17.42 1.90 3.39
C PRO A 290 -18.31 1.20 4.44
N PRO A 291 -18.68 -0.10 4.31
CA PRO A 291 -19.65 -0.71 5.22
C PRO A 291 -19.24 -0.64 6.69
N PHE A 292 -17.96 -0.95 6.98
CA PHE A 292 -17.49 -1.04 8.36
C PHE A 292 -17.12 0.33 8.94
N ILE A 293 -16.61 1.27 8.13
CA ILE A 293 -16.31 2.61 8.62
C ILE A 293 -17.58 3.40 8.94
N LEU A 294 -18.66 3.19 8.17
CA LEU A 294 -19.95 3.87 8.36
C LEU A 294 -20.51 3.68 9.78
N GLU A 295 -20.38 2.47 10.34
CA GLU A 295 -20.82 2.15 11.71
C GLU A 295 -20.17 3.03 12.78
N HIS A 296 -18.99 3.58 12.50
CA HIS A 296 -18.14 4.26 13.48
C HIS A 296 -17.59 5.61 12.99
N LEU A 297 -18.17 6.16 11.94
CA LEU A 297 -17.62 7.27 11.15
C LEU A 297 -17.25 8.50 12.01
N LYS A 298 -18.16 8.95 12.89
CA LYS A 298 -17.91 10.10 13.79
C LYS A 298 -16.80 9.84 14.81
N LYS A 299 -16.69 8.60 15.32
CA LYS A 299 -15.64 8.21 16.28
C LYS A 299 -14.28 8.17 15.59
N ILE A 300 -14.23 7.67 14.36
CA ILE A 300 -13.01 7.64 13.53
C ILE A 300 -12.59 9.06 13.14
N ALA A 301 -13.53 9.92 12.76
CA ALA A 301 -13.28 11.34 12.51
C ALA A 301 -12.65 12.03 13.74
N ALA A 302 -13.13 11.72 14.96
CA ALA A 302 -12.54 12.26 16.18
C ALA A 302 -11.08 11.84 16.37
N VAL A 303 -10.72 10.59 16.07
CA VAL A 303 -9.34 10.09 16.09
C VAL A 303 -8.49 10.78 15.03
N LEU A 304 -8.98 10.91 13.80
CA LEU A 304 -8.25 11.54 12.68
C LEU A 304 -7.87 13.01 12.96
N ARG A 305 -8.60 13.69 13.85
CA ARG A 305 -8.24 15.05 14.28
C ARG A 305 -7.03 15.10 15.23
N HIS A 306 -6.67 13.98 15.85
CA HIS A 306 -5.57 13.92 16.80
C HIS A 306 -4.28 14.50 16.19
N PRO A 307 -3.46 15.25 16.94
CA PRO A 307 -2.28 15.91 16.38
C PRO A 307 -1.23 14.95 15.80
N CYS A 308 -1.15 13.73 16.34
CA CYS A 308 -0.22 12.69 15.92
C CYS A 308 -0.86 11.65 14.98
N VAL A 309 -2.01 11.95 14.38
CA VAL A 309 -2.68 11.09 13.38
C VAL A 309 -2.75 11.85 12.06
N TYR A 310 -2.38 11.20 10.97
CA TYR A 310 -2.50 11.79 9.65
C TYR A 310 -3.99 11.99 9.31
N THR A 311 -4.33 13.16 8.76
CA THR A 311 -5.67 13.46 8.21
C THR A 311 -5.77 12.90 6.79
N PHE A 312 -5.50 11.60 6.68
CA PHE A 312 -5.49 10.85 5.44
C PHE A 312 -6.20 9.52 5.65
N LEU A 313 -7.03 9.11 4.71
CA LEU A 313 -7.65 7.80 4.72
C LEU A 313 -7.83 7.26 3.30
N HIS A 314 -7.54 5.98 3.12
CA HIS A 314 -7.80 5.29 1.88
C HIS A 314 -9.16 4.59 1.95
N VAL A 315 -10.13 5.06 1.17
CA VAL A 315 -11.48 4.50 1.08
C VAL A 315 -11.75 4.10 -0.37
N PRO A 316 -11.68 2.81 -0.73
CA PRO A 316 -11.82 2.38 -2.11
C PRO A 316 -13.30 2.30 -2.52
N VAL A 317 -13.70 3.08 -3.53
CA VAL A 317 -15.07 3.03 -4.07
C VAL A 317 -15.23 1.91 -5.10
N GLN A 318 -14.18 1.62 -5.87
CA GLN A 318 -14.10 0.63 -6.96
C GLN A 318 -14.88 0.98 -8.23
N SER A 319 -16.10 1.50 -8.11
CA SER A 319 -16.91 2.01 -9.22
C SER A 319 -17.89 3.07 -8.72
N GLY A 320 -18.21 4.06 -9.55
CA GLY A 320 -19.25 5.04 -9.23
C GLY A 320 -20.67 4.55 -9.50
N SER A 321 -20.84 3.38 -10.12
CA SER A 321 -22.15 2.79 -10.45
C SER A 321 -22.58 1.70 -9.48
N ASP A 322 -23.78 1.86 -8.90
CA ASP A 322 -24.38 0.87 -7.99
C ASP A 322 -24.67 -0.47 -8.68
N SER A 323 -24.92 -0.47 -9.99
CA SER A 323 -25.12 -1.70 -10.76
C SER A 323 -23.83 -2.54 -10.77
N VAL A 324 -22.69 -1.87 -10.98
CA VAL A 324 -21.36 -2.48 -10.99
C VAL A 324 -20.94 -2.88 -9.58
N LEU A 325 -21.18 -2.03 -8.57
CA LEU A 325 -20.90 -2.35 -7.17
C LEU A 325 -21.68 -3.60 -6.70
N THR A 326 -22.94 -3.71 -7.08
CA THR A 326 -23.77 -4.91 -6.81
C THR A 326 -23.18 -6.13 -7.51
N ALA A 327 -22.78 -6.03 -8.78
CA ALA A 327 -22.15 -7.14 -9.51
C ALA A 327 -20.76 -7.53 -8.96
N MET A 328 -20.05 -6.57 -8.36
CA MET A 328 -18.84 -6.78 -7.59
C MET A 328 -19.09 -7.48 -6.24
N ASN A 329 -20.35 -7.61 -5.82
CA ASN A 329 -20.78 -8.01 -4.48
C ASN A 329 -20.17 -7.11 -3.40
N ARG A 330 -20.29 -5.80 -3.59
CA ARG A 330 -20.03 -4.79 -2.55
C ARG A 330 -21.29 -4.58 -1.72
N GLU A 331 -21.13 -4.56 -0.40
CA GLU A 331 -22.22 -4.34 0.57
C GLU A 331 -22.41 -2.83 0.85
N TYR A 332 -22.19 -2.00 -0.16
CA TYR A 332 -22.37 -0.55 -0.10
C TYR A 332 -22.68 0.00 -1.50
N THR A 333 -23.26 1.19 -1.50
CA THR A 333 -23.60 2.01 -2.67
C THR A 333 -22.62 3.17 -2.85
N SER A 334 -22.65 3.77 -4.03
CA SER A 334 -21.97 5.02 -4.36
C SER A 334 -22.41 6.15 -3.41
N GLY A 335 -23.71 6.21 -3.05
CA GLY A 335 -24.23 7.18 -2.08
C GLY A 335 -23.69 7.00 -0.66
N GLU A 336 -23.52 5.76 -0.20
CA GLU A 336 -22.89 5.47 1.09
C GLU A 336 -21.40 5.82 1.10
N PHE A 337 -20.68 5.58 0.00
CA PHE A 337 -19.31 6.06 -0.16
C PHE A 337 -19.25 7.60 -0.09
N ARG A 338 -20.14 8.30 -0.79
CA ARG A 338 -20.25 9.78 -0.73
C ARG A 338 -20.48 10.26 0.70
N THR A 339 -21.37 9.59 1.43
CA THR A 339 -21.63 9.88 2.86
C THR A 339 -20.36 9.78 3.71
N VAL A 340 -19.52 8.76 3.49
CA VAL A 340 -18.22 8.63 4.16
C VAL A 340 -17.32 9.82 3.84
N VAL A 341 -17.14 10.14 2.56
CA VAL A 341 -16.26 11.21 2.10
C VAL A 341 -16.71 12.58 2.62
N ASP A 342 -17.99 12.91 2.46
CA ASP A 342 -18.57 14.19 2.86
C ASP A 342 -18.43 14.40 4.37
N THR A 343 -18.81 13.39 5.16
CA THR A 343 -18.75 13.48 6.63
C THR A 343 -17.31 13.62 7.13
N LEU A 344 -16.35 12.88 6.56
CA LEU A 344 -14.95 13.00 6.98
C LEU A 344 -14.36 14.36 6.60
N THR A 345 -14.68 14.86 5.41
CA THR A 345 -14.21 16.17 4.93
C THR A 345 -14.78 17.31 5.77
N GLU A 346 -16.05 17.20 6.20
CA GLU A 346 -16.69 18.17 7.08
C GLU A 346 -16.09 18.15 8.50
N LEU A 347 -15.91 16.95 9.09
CA LEU A 347 -15.54 16.82 10.50
C LEU A 347 -14.03 16.89 10.76
N VAL A 348 -13.19 16.65 9.75
CA VAL A 348 -11.73 16.56 9.87
C VAL A 348 -11.08 17.62 8.97
N PRO A 349 -10.58 18.74 9.54
CA PRO A 349 -9.91 19.77 8.76
C PRO A 349 -8.69 19.23 8.02
N GLY A 350 -8.59 19.53 6.72
CA GLY A 350 -7.48 19.10 5.87
C GLY A 350 -7.51 17.62 5.50
N MET A 351 -8.68 16.97 5.59
CA MET A 351 -8.84 15.56 5.22
C MET A 351 -8.43 15.30 3.77
N GLN A 352 -7.58 14.29 3.57
CA GLN A 352 -7.20 13.77 2.26
C GLN A 352 -7.73 12.35 2.10
N ILE A 353 -8.43 12.09 1.00
CA ILE A 353 -8.97 10.77 0.71
C ILE A 353 -8.33 10.22 -0.55
N ALA A 354 -7.79 9.00 -0.44
CA ALA A 354 -7.40 8.18 -1.56
C ALA A 354 -8.52 7.20 -1.90
N THR A 355 -8.64 6.80 -3.16
CA THR A 355 -9.60 5.78 -3.57
C THR A 355 -9.05 4.88 -4.68
N ASP A 356 -9.62 3.69 -4.83
CA ASP A 356 -9.31 2.73 -5.89
C ASP A 356 -10.49 2.63 -6.87
N ILE A 357 -10.20 2.50 -8.16
CA ILE A 357 -11.18 2.24 -9.23
C ILE A 357 -10.76 1.02 -10.05
N ILE A 358 -11.73 0.18 -10.42
CA ILE A 358 -11.55 -0.93 -11.36
C ILE A 358 -12.36 -0.65 -12.63
N CYS A 359 -11.70 -0.22 -13.69
CA CYS A 359 -12.32 -0.02 -14.99
C CYS A 359 -12.54 -1.35 -15.72
N GLY A 360 -13.68 -1.48 -16.40
CA GLY A 360 -13.97 -2.62 -17.27
C GLY A 360 -14.39 -3.88 -16.52
N PHE A 361 -15.02 -3.73 -15.35
CA PHE A 361 -15.61 -4.86 -14.63
C PHE A 361 -16.61 -5.60 -15.55
N PRO A 362 -16.71 -6.95 -15.48
CA PRO A 362 -17.62 -7.70 -16.34
C PRO A 362 -19.07 -7.21 -16.23
N GLY A 363 -19.62 -6.75 -17.35
CA GLY A 363 -20.97 -6.18 -17.43
C GLY A 363 -21.06 -4.65 -17.42
N GLU A 364 -19.97 -3.93 -17.13
CA GLU A 364 -19.94 -2.47 -17.07
C GLU A 364 -20.32 -1.80 -18.40
N THR A 365 -21.39 -1.01 -18.41
CA THR A 365 -21.86 -0.22 -19.56
C THR A 365 -21.18 1.14 -19.66
N ASP A 366 -21.47 1.90 -20.72
CA ASP A 366 -20.94 3.26 -20.89
C ASP A 366 -21.59 4.24 -19.89
N GLU A 367 -22.85 4.03 -19.53
CA GLU A 367 -23.56 4.78 -18.49
C GLU A 367 -22.94 4.52 -17.11
N ASP A 368 -22.60 3.27 -16.79
CA ASP A 368 -21.94 2.92 -15.53
C ASP A 368 -20.56 3.58 -15.40
N PHE A 369 -19.80 3.57 -16.50
CA PHE A 369 -18.50 4.21 -16.55
C PHE A 369 -18.63 5.74 -16.43
N SER A 370 -19.65 6.33 -17.05
CA SER A 370 -19.92 7.78 -16.94
C SER A 370 -20.17 8.21 -15.50
N GLN A 371 -20.94 7.43 -14.72
CA GLN A 371 -21.15 7.69 -13.28
C GLN A 371 -19.84 7.66 -12.48
N THR A 372 -18.91 6.77 -12.87
CA THR A 372 -17.57 6.71 -12.25
C THR A 372 -16.75 7.96 -12.57
N VAL A 373 -16.78 8.42 -13.82
CA VAL A 373 -16.11 9.66 -14.24
C VAL A 373 -16.68 10.88 -13.50
N GLU A 374 -18.00 10.96 -13.36
CA GLU A 374 -18.68 12.04 -12.63
C GLU A 374 -18.24 12.08 -11.17
N LEU A 375 -18.25 10.94 -10.47
CA LEU A 375 -17.80 10.86 -9.08
C LEU A 375 -16.35 11.38 -8.91
N ILE A 376 -15.44 11.04 -9.82
CA ILE A 376 -14.06 11.52 -9.76
C ILE A 376 -13.98 13.04 -10.04
N LYS A 377 -14.83 13.58 -10.91
CA LYS A 377 -14.92 15.02 -11.18
C LYS A 377 -15.50 15.82 -10.02
N ASP A 378 -16.46 15.26 -9.30
CA ASP A 378 -17.11 15.90 -8.15
C ASP A 378 -16.10 16.11 -7.02
N TYR A 379 -15.39 15.05 -6.65
CA TYR A 379 -14.53 15.05 -5.47
C TYR A 379 -13.09 15.47 -5.73
N LYS A 380 -12.59 15.33 -6.96
CA LYS A 380 -11.22 15.71 -7.35
C LYS A 380 -10.15 15.19 -6.39
N PHE A 381 -10.28 13.92 -5.98
CA PHE A 381 -9.37 13.29 -5.04
C PHE A 381 -7.90 13.50 -5.44
N ALA A 382 -7.04 13.77 -4.46
CA ALA A 382 -5.61 13.93 -4.71
C ALA A 382 -4.96 12.63 -5.22
N GLN A 383 -5.45 11.48 -4.73
CA GLN A 383 -4.94 10.16 -5.06
C GLN A 383 -6.09 9.24 -5.52
N VAL A 384 -5.99 8.75 -6.76
CA VAL A 384 -6.90 7.74 -7.32
C VAL A 384 -6.06 6.63 -7.94
N HIS A 385 -6.19 5.41 -7.44
CA HIS A 385 -5.54 4.25 -8.05
C HIS A 385 -6.47 3.64 -9.10
N ILE A 386 -6.18 3.92 -10.37
CA ILE A 386 -6.97 3.42 -11.49
C ILE A 386 -6.36 2.09 -11.95
N SER A 387 -7.17 1.03 -11.88
CA SER A 387 -6.78 -0.31 -12.33
C SER A 387 -7.73 -0.82 -13.41
N GLN A 388 -7.21 -1.68 -14.29
CA GLN A 388 -8.05 -2.43 -15.22
C GLN A 388 -8.52 -3.72 -14.57
N PHE A 389 -9.74 -4.15 -14.87
CA PHE A 389 -10.20 -5.46 -14.44
C PHE A 389 -9.38 -6.57 -15.11
N TYR A 390 -8.81 -7.44 -14.27
CA TYR A 390 -8.17 -8.68 -14.70
C TYR A 390 -8.90 -9.87 -14.08
N PRO A 391 -9.37 -10.83 -14.89
CA PRO A 391 -10.04 -12.02 -14.37
C PRO A 391 -9.04 -12.88 -13.60
N ARG A 392 -9.40 -13.26 -12.37
CA ARG A 392 -8.55 -14.12 -11.53
C ARG A 392 -9.12 -15.54 -11.48
N PRO A 393 -8.35 -16.58 -11.84
CA PRO A 393 -8.84 -17.95 -11.81
C PRO A 393 -9.45 -18.32 -10.46
N GLY A 394 -10.66 -18.90 -10.46
CA GLY A 394 -11.37 -19.31 -9.24
C GLY A 394 -12.33 -18.27 -8.65
N THR A 395 -12.32 -17.01 -9.12
CA THR A 395 -13.31 -16.01 -8.65
C THR A 395 -14.59 -16.03 -9.50
N PRO A 396 -15.76 -15.67 -8.93
CA PRO A 396 -17.01 -15.57 -9.70
C PRO A 396 -16.90 -14.66 -10.93
N ALA A 397 -16.26 -13.48 -10.79
CA ALA A 397 -16.10 -12.51 -11.87
C ALA A 397 -15.24 -13.03 -13.03
N ALA A 398 -14.38 -14.02 -12.81
CA ALA A 398 -13.58 -14.62 -13.89
C ALA A 398 -14.43 -15.41 -14.91
N LYS A 399 -15.62 -15.88 -14.49
CA LYS A 399 -16.57 -16.63 -15.32
C LYS A 399 -17.59 -15.72 -16.03
N MET A 400 -17.66 -14.44 -15.65
CA MET A 400 -18.60 -13.47 -16.23
C MET A 400 -18.18 -13.03 -17.64
N LYS A 401 -19.15 -12.53 -18.42
CA LYS A 401 -18.89 -12.01 -19.77
C LYS A 401 -18.04 -10.74 -19.68
N LYS A 402 -16.83 -10.81 -20.22
CA LYS A 402 -15.83 -9.73 -20.15
C LYS A 402 -16.19 -8.57 -21.08
N VAL A 403 -15.86 -7.36 -20.64
CA VAL A 403 -15.81 -6.18 -21.51
C VAL A 403 -14.60 -6.32 -22.45
N GLN A 404 -14.74 -5.86 -23.70
CA GLN A 404 -13.66 -5.95 -24.68
C GLN A 404 -12.42 -5.19 -24.20
N SER A 405 -11.23 -5.79 -24.28
CA SER A 405 -9.99 -5.20 -23.77
C SER A 405 -9.67 -3.82 -24.36
N LYS A 406 -10.11 -3.53 -25.60
CA LYS A 406 -9.97 -2.20 -26.21
C LYS A 406 -10.77 -1.14 -25.44
N ILE A 407 -12.00 -1.46 -25.04
CA ILE A 407 -12.88 -0.58 -24.26
C ILE A 407 -12.31 -0.39 -22.85
N VAL A 408 -11.88 -1.47 -22.18
CA VAL A 408 -11.25 -1.38 -20.85
C VAL A 408 -10.03 -0.44 -20.87
N LYS A 409 -9.16 -0.59 -21.89
CA LYS A 409 -7.99 0.29 -22.07
C LYS A 409 -8.41 1.74 -22.32
N GLN A 410 -9.40 1.97 -23.17
CA GLN A 410 -9.95 3.31 -23.44
C GLN A 410 -10.47 3.96 -22.15
N ARG A 411 -11.34 3.27 -21.40
CA ARG A 411 -11.90 3.74 -20.12
C ARG A 411 -10.82 4.08 -19.10
N SER A 412 -9.84 3.20 -18.92
CA SER A 412 -8.73 3.48 -17.99
C SER A 412 -7.93 4.73 -18.37
N ARG A 413 -7.68 4.95 -19.67
CA ARG A 413 -6.98 6.14 -20.17
C ARG A 413 -7.82 7.41 -19.99
N GLU A 414 -9.09 7.34 -20.32
CA GLU A 414 -10.02 8.46 -20.15
C GLU A 414 -10.10 8.90 -18.68
N LEU A 415 -10.30 7.95 -17.76
CA LEU A 415 -10.36 8.26 -16.34
C LEU A 415 -9.01 8.80 -15.81
N THR A 416 -7.89 8.30 -16.34
CA THR A 416 -6.55 8.83 -16.04
C THR A 416 -6.44 10.29 -16.49
N CYS A 417 -6.84 10.61 -17.73
CA CYS A 417 -6.84 11.99 -18.22
C CYS A 417 -7.72 12.92 -17.36
N VAL A 418 -8.90 12.45 -16.93
CA VAL A 418 -9.78 13.21 -16.03
C VAL A 418 -9.10 13.49 -14.69
N PHE A 419 -8.50 12.46 -14.08
CA PHE A 419 -7.80 12.59 -12.81
C PHE A 419 -6.55 13.49 -12.91
N GLU A 420 -5.79 13.38 -13.99
CA GLU A 420 -4.59 14.20 -14.23
C GLU A 420 -4.90 15.67 -14.55
N ALA A 421 -6.13 15.96 -14.98
CA ALA A 421 -6.57 17.34 -15.25
C ALA A 421 -6.74 18.19 -13.98
N PHE A 422 -6.80 17.59 -12.79
CA PHE A 422 -6.91 18.31 -11.52
C PHE A 422 -5.55 18.65 -10.93
N ALA A 423 -5.43 19.83 -10.31
CA ALA A 423 -4.27 20.26 -9.53
C ALA A 423 -4.61 20.27 -8.02
N PRO A 424 -4.46 19.14 -7.31
CA PRO A 424 -5.02 18.95 -5.97
C PRO A 424 -4.37 19.80 -4.88
N TYR A 425 -3.18 20.35 -5.14
CA TYR A 425 -2.38 21.10 -4.16
C TYR A 425 -2.34 22.60 -4.44
N THR A 426 -3.14 23.09 -5.40
CA THR A 426 -3.23 24.52 -5.70
C THR A 426 -3.55 25.32 -4.44
N GLY A 427 -2.79 26.39 -4.18
CA GLY A 427 -2.94 27.23 -2.99
C GLY A 427 -2.18 26.73 -1.76
N MET A 428 -1.32 25.73 -1.89
CA MET A 428 -0.33 25.39 -0.85
C MET A 428 0.95 26.25 -0.93
N GLU A 429 1.25 26.85 -2.08
CA GLU A 429 2.42 27.71 -2.25
C GLU A 429 2.46 28.84 -1.22
N GLY A 430 3.64 29.05 -0.63
CA GLY A 430 3.87 30.03 0.43
C GLY A 430 3.42 29.61 1.82
N LYS A 431 2.68 28.51 1.99
CA LYS A 431 2.29 28.01 3.32
C LYS A 431 3.47 27.36 4.04
N GLU A 432 3.47 27.49 5.35
CA GLU A 432 4.40 26.80 6.24
C GLU A 432 3.68 25.60 6.86
N GLU A 433 4.23 24.41 6.66
CA GLU A 433 3.66 23.14 7.12
C GLU A 433 4.70 22.36 7.90
N ARG A 434 4.27 21.67 8.97
CA ARG A 434 5.14 20.68 9.61
C ARG A 434 5.18 19.42 8.74
N ILE A 435 6.38 18.95 8.47
CA ILE A 435 6.65 17.73 7.71
C ILE A 435 7.42 16.71 8.55
N TRP A 436 7.14 15.42 8.36
CA TRP A 436 7.90 14.31 8.95
C TRP A 436 8.75 13.65 7.86
N ILE A 437 10.08 13.72 7.99
CA ILE A 437 11.03 13.33 6.95
C ILE A 437 11.52 11.91 7.23
N THR A 438 11.14 10.97 6.38
CA THR A 438 11.38 9.53 6.62
C THR A 438 12.04 8.82 5.44
N GLU A 439 12.07 9.43 4.25
CA GLU A 439 12.53 8.77 3.03
C GLU A 439 13.46 9.67 2.20
N ILE A 440 14.23 9.05 1.32
CA ILE A 440 15.00 9.72 0.27
C ILE A 440 14.25 9.49 -1.04
N ALA A 441 14.09 10.54 -1.84
CA ALA A 441 13.43 10.47 -3.13
C ALA A 441 14.25 9.62 -4.13
N THR A 442 13.58 9.12 -5.16
CA THR A 442 14.19 8.27 -6.19
C THR A 442 15.25 8.98 -7.03
N ASP A 443 15.25 10.31 -7.04
CA ASP A 443 16.29 11.11 -7.69
C ASP A 443 17.60 11.15 -6.88
N GLY A 444 17.60 10.69 -5.63
CA GLY A 444 18.77 10.72 -4.73
C GLY A 444 19.20 12.13 -4.30
N VAL A 445 18.40 13.16 -4.62
CA VAL A 445 18.70 14.56 -4.32
C VAL A 445 17.79 15.09 -3.22
N HIS A 446 16.51 14.74 -3.26
CA HIS A 446 15.52 15.24 -2.31
C HIS A 446 15.29 14.26 -1.17
N LEU A 447 15.02 14.80 0.02
CA LEU A 447 14.36 14.06 1.09
C LEU A 447 12.84 14.19 0.92
N VAL A 448 12.12 13.15 1.31
CA VAL A 448 10.65 13.12 1.28
C VAL A 448 10.15 13.26 2.71
N GLY A 449 9.40 14.34 2.94
CA GLY A 449 8.60 14.51 4.13
C GLY A 449 7.11 14.43 3.83
N HIS A 450 6.30 14.11 4.83
CA HIS A 450 4.83 14.12 4.71
C HIS A 450 4.23 15.22 5.57
N THR A 451 3.25 15.99 5.06
CA THR A 451 2.43 16.89 5.89
C THR A 451 1.44 16.12 6.76
N LYS A 452 0.67 16.81 7.62
CA LYS A 452 -0.43 16.17 8.39
C LYS A 452 -1.49 15.53 7.48
N GLY A 453 -1.73 16.09 6.29
CA GLY A 453 -2.61 15.50 5.26
C GLY A 453 -1.97 14.35 4.48
N TYR A 454 -0.78 13.90 4.88
CA TYR A 454 0.00 12.88 4.19
C TYR A 454 0.37 13.28 2.75
N ILE A 455 0.54 14.58 2.51
CA ILE A 455 1.00 15.12 1.22
C ILE A 455 2.53 15.06 1.20
N GLN A 456 3.09 14.53 0.12
CA GLN A 456 4.54 14.44 -0.08
C GLN A 456 5.14 15.83 -0.34
N VAL A 457 6.13 16.20 0.48
CA VAL A 457 6.92 17.42 0.38
C VAL A 457 8.37 17.02 0.09
N LEU A 458 8.85 17.39 -1.09
CA LEU A 458 10.24 17.21 -1.49
C LEU A 458 11.06 18.40 -1.00
N VAL A 459 12.06 18.12 -0.18
CA VAL A 459 12.95 19.15 0.39
C VAL A 459 14.42 18.78 0.15
N THR A 460 15.26 19.79 -0.03
CA THR A 460 16.71 19.58 -0.09
C THR A 460 17.29 19.71 1.32
N GLY A 461 18.15 18.77 1.72
CA GLY A 461 18.79 18.78 3.03
C GLY A 461 19.75 17.62 3.22
N PRO A 462 20.60 17.65 4.26
CA PRO A 462 21.48 16.54 4.59
C PRO A 462 20.69 15.32 5.08
N GLU A 463 21.17 14.11 4.79
CA GLU A 463 20.56 12.85 5.24
C GLU A 463 20.37 12.77 6.76
N SER A 464 21.11 13.54 7.55
CA SER A 464 20.93 13.66 9.00
C SER A 464 19.54 14.18 9.42
N MET A 465 18.76 14.73 8.48
CA MET A 465 17.36 15.13 8.73
C MET A 465 16.39 13.95 8.68
N LEU A 466 16.80 12.79 8.16
CA LEU A 466 15.96 11.60 8.20
C LEU A 466 15.62 11.22 9.65
N GLY A 467 14.36 10.89 9.88
CA GLY A 467 13.85 10.62 11.20
C GLY A 467 13.51 11.87 12.02
N THR A 468 13.59 13.06 11.45
CA THR A 468 13.21 14.32 12.12
C THR A 468 11.88 14.83 11.60
N SER A 469 11.32 15.82 12.29
CA SER A 469 10.24 16.65 11.74
C SER A 469 10.74 18.07 11.57
N ALA A 470 10.21 18.80 10.60
CA ALA A 470 10.65 20.15 10.27
C ALA A 470 9.47 21.04 9.91
N ILE A 471 9.61 22.35 10.10
CA ILE A 471 8.73 23.33 9.47
C ILE A 471 9.30 23.64 8.10
N ALA A 472 8.51 23.39 7.05
CA ALA A 472 8.89 23.65 5.67
C ALA A 472 7.93 24.64 5.03
N ARG A 473 8.48 25.61 4.29
CA ARG A 473 7.72 26.51 3.44
C ARG A 473 7.57 25.89 2.07
N ILE A 474 6.34 25.73 1.61
CA ILE A 474 6.05 25.19 0.28
C ILE A 474 6.40 26.26 -0.77
N THR A 475 7.31 25.93 -1.69
CA THR A 475 7.80 26.85 -2.72
C THR A 475 7.09 26.67 -4.06
N SER A 476 6.69 25.43 -4.38
CA SER A 476 5.94 25.13 -5.60
C SER A 476 5.11 23.87 -5.43
N VAL A 477 4.07 23.75 -6.25
CA VAL A 477 3.17 22.59 -6.25
C VAL A 477 3.28 21.79 -7.53
N GLY A 478 3.43 20.48 -7.40
CA GLY A 478 3.32 19.52 -8.49
C GLY A 478 1.97 18.80 -8.45
N ARG A 479 1.77 17.85 -9.36
CA ARG A 479 0.58 16.99 -9.37
C ARG A 479 0.60 15.92 -8.28
N TRP A 480 1.78 15.39 -8.00
CA TRP A 480 1.99 14.20 -7.17
C TRP A 480 2.61 14.52 -5.81
N SER A 481 3.38 15.60 -5.76
CA SER A 481 4.09 16.10 -4.60
C SER A 481 4.14 17.62 -4.65
N VAL A 482 4.52 18.23 -3.54
CA VAL A 482 4.88 19.64 -3.46
C VAL A 482 6.37 19.76 -3.14
N PHE A 483 6.96 20.91 -3.42
CA PHE A 483 8.36 21.20 -3.12
C PHE A 483 8.42 22.26 -2.04
N GLY A 484 9.45 22.19 -1.19
CA GLY A 484 9.62 23.16 -0.14
C GLY A 484 11.05 23.33 0.33
N GLU A 485 11.23 24.38 1.12
CA GLU A 485 12.47 24.71 1.81
C GLU A 485 12.25 24.53 3.31
N VAL A 486 13.16 23.82 3.98
CA VAL A 486 13.11 23.67 5.43
C VAL A 486 13.52 24.99 6.09
N ILE A 487 12.66 25.52 6.95
CA ILE A 487 12.91 26.71 7.76
C ILE A 487 13.57 26.30 9.08
N GLU A 488 12.99 25.31 9.75
CA GLU A 488 13.41 24.89 11.08
C GLU A 488 13.30 23.37 11.23
N THR A 489 14.34 22.73 11.76
CA THR A 489 14.28 21.31 12.12
C THR A 489 13.88 21.16 13.58
N LEU A 490 12.78 20.47 13.83
CA LEU A 490 12.26 20.16 15.15
C LEU A 490 12.90 18.84 15.62
N SER A 491 14.06 18.95 16.27
CA SER A 491 14.78 17.82 16.88
C SER A 491 14.01 17.29 18.09
N THR A 492 13.92 15.97 18.20
CA THR A 492 13.63 15.33 19.50
C THR A 492 14.83 15.54 20.40
N ALA A 493 14.63 16.00 21.64
CA ALA A 493 15.71 15.99 22.62
C ALA A 493 16.19 14.54 22.75
N LYS A 494 17.49 14.31 22.56
CA LYS A 494 18.10 13.00 22.80
C LYS A 494 17.75 12.59 24.23
N VAL A 495 16.90 11.57 24.38
CA VAL A 495 16.79 10.87 25.66
C VAL A 495 18.08 10.05 25.77
N GLU A 496 19.05 10.55 26.53
CA GLU A 496 20.18 9.72 26.94
C GLU A 496 19.63 8.50 27.70
N PRO A 497 20.11 7.29 27.41
CA PRO A 497 19.72 6.13 28.18
C PRO A 497 20.25 6.30 29.61
N GLN A 498 19.38 6.68 30.54
CA GLN A 498 19.71 6.60 31.96
C GLN A 498 19.89 5.12 32.31
N ALA A 499 21.14 4.73 32.53
CA ALA A 499 21.47 3.46 33.16
C ALA A 499 20.74 3.40 34.51
N ARG A 500 19.67 2.60 34.59
CA ARG A 500 19.09 2.21 35.87
C ARG A 500 20.07 1.26 36.55
N GLU A 501 20.83 1.78 37.52
CA GLU A 501 21.47 0.94 38.54
C GLU A 501 20.36 0.23 39.34
N GLU A 502 20.15 -1.05 39.06
CA GLU A 502 19.42 -1.93 39.97
C GLU A 502 20.27 -2.19 41.22
N LYS A 503 20.01 -1.46 42.30
CA LYS A 503 20.44 -1.88 43.65
C LYS A 503 19.50 -2.97 44.16
N LYS A 504 19.89 -4.24 43.99
CA LYS A 504 19.35 -5.35 44.79
C LYS A 504 19.99 -5.35 46.18
N PRO A 505 19.23 -5.54 47.28
CA PRO A 505 19.81 -5.78 48.58
C PRO A 505 20.32 -7.24 48.66
N PRO A 506 21.35 -7.54 49.47
CA PRO A 506 21.89 -8.88 49.57
C PRO A 506 20.96 -9.76 50.43
N CYS A 507 20.57 -10.92 49.90
CA CYS A 507 20.04 -12.01 50.71
C CYS A 507 21.20 -12.67 51.48
N SER A 508 21.14 -12.62 52.81
CA SER A 508 21.91 -13.51 53.68
C SER A 508 21.17 -14.84 53.84
N SER A 509 21.91 -15.92 53.68
CA SER A 509 21.54 -17.28 54.06
C SER A 509 21.39 -17.42 55.58
N ASP A 510 20.53 -18.37 55.98
CA ASP A 510 20.64 -19.30 57.12
C ASP A 510 19.20 -19.59 57.63
N ALA A 511 18.57 -20.73 57.33
CA ALA A 511 18.78 -22.09 57.84
C ALA A 511 17.63 -22.48 58.83
N ILE A 512 16.98 -23.64 58.55
CA ILE A 512 16.33 -24.55 59.53
C ILE A 512 14.95 -24.05 60.05
N THR A 513 13.79 -24.75 60.02
CA THR A 513 13.39 -26.17 60.18
C THR A 513 11.93 -26.39 59.69
N CYS A 514 11.59 -27.66 59.44
CA CYS A 514 10.27 -28.36 59.47
C CYS A 514 9.12 -27.66 60.23
N GLU A 515 7.81 -27.84 59.92
CA GLU A 515 7.10 -29.11 59.76
C GLU A 515 5.62 -28.88 59.33
N THR A 516 5.04 -29.83 58.58
CA THR A 516 3.61 -30.26 58.51
C THR A 516 2.44 -29.24 58.46
N CYS A 517 1.61 -29.29 57.42
CA CYS A 517 0.33 -30.05 57.43
C CYS A 517 -0.46 -29.94 56.12
N THR A 518 -0.85 -31.12 55.64
CA THR A 518 -1.87 -31.43 54.62
C THR A 518 -3.28 -30.95 55.02
N CYS A 519 -4.05 -30.44 54.06
CA CYS A 519 -5.38 -30.94 53.62
C CYS A 519 -6.13 -29.91 52.75
N SER A 520 -6.38 -30.30 51.49
CA SER A 520 -7.67 -30.37 50.73
C SER A 520 -8.89 -29.60 51.28
N ALA A 521 -9.91 -29.14 50.54
CA ALA A 521 -10.29 -28.98 49.13
C ALA A 521 -11.72 -28.36 49.15
N GLU A 522 -12.28 -28.06 47.96
CA GLU A 522 -13.72 -27.83 47.66
C GLU A 522 -14.32 -26.44 47.98
N SER A 523 -14.76 -25.65 46.99
CA SER A 523 -15.92 -25.76 46.06
C SER A 523 -17.19 -25.12 46.62
N CYS A 524 -17.80 -24.22 45.83
CA CYS A 524 -19.22 -23.77 45.75
C CYS A 524 -19.20 -22.34 45.15
N GLY A 525 -20.03 -21.90 44.18
CA GLY A 525 -21.28 -22.43 43.64
C GLY A 525 -22.37 -21.35 43.68
N GLU A 526 -22.83 -20.93 42.49
CA GLU A 526 -24.18 -20.46 42.11
C GLU A 526 -24.71 -19.01 42.34
N GLU A 527 -25.12 -18.44 41.19
CA GLU A 527 -26.32 -17.66 40.80
C GLU A 527 -27.14 -16.81 41.80
N LYS A 528 -27.52 -15.59 41.35
CA LYS A 528 -28.93 -15.14 41.23
C LYS A 528 -29.13 -13.85 40.43
N SER A 529 -30.33 -13.79 39.87
CA SER A 529 -30.98 -12.87 38.92
C SER A 529 -31.54 -11.56 39.49
N GLY A 530 -31.72 -10.56 38.60
CA GLY A 530 -32.92 -9.71 38.51
C GLY A 530 -32.95 -8.39 39.32
N ASP A 531 -33.01 -7.24 38.63
CA ASP A 531 -34.23 -6.42 38.59
C ASP A 531 -34.11 -5.18 37.70
N ALA A 532 -35.17 -4.96 36.93
CA ALA A 532 -35.44 -3.78 36.12
C ALA A 532 -36.37 -2.83 36.90
N CYS A 533 -36.11 -1.52 36.86
CA CYS A 533 -37.03 -0.51 37.36
C CYS A 533 -37.45 0.43 36.22
N ASN A 534 -38.69 0.26 35.77
CA ASN A 534 -39.48 1.28 35.08
C ASN A 534 -40.07 2.23 36.14
N ILE A 535 -39.99 3.54 35.90
CA ILE A 535 -40.90 4.52 36.48
C ILE A 535 -41.55 5.31 35.34
N SER A 536 -42.85 5.09 35.19
CA SER A 536 -43.79 5.90 34.43
C SER A 536 -44.23 7.11 35.25
N GLY A 537 -44.30 8.28 34.61
CA GLY A 537 -44.96 9.47 35.12
C GLY A 537 -45.44 10.33 33.96
N SER A 538 -46.67 10.09 33.52
CA SER A 538 -47.45 10.92 32.60
C SER A 538 -48.09 12.10 33.34
N ILE A 539 -48.26 13.27 32.68
CA ILE A 539 -49.50 14.08 32.68
C ILE A 539 -49.40 15.21 31.61
N THR A 540 -50.32 15.10 30.64
CA THR A 540 -51.09 16.07 29.80
C THR A 540 -50.45 17.37 29.26
N ARG A 541 -50.41 17.66 27.94
CA ARG A 541 -51.45 17.84 26.88
C ARG A 541 -52.03 19.28 26.83
N GLN A 542 -51.71 20.02 25.77
CA GLN A 542 -52.68 20.92 25.13
C GLN A 542 -52.35 21.12 23.63
N ASP A 543 -53.30 20.68 22.80
CA ASP A 543 -53.45 20.92 21.37
C ASP A 543 -53.74 22.39 21.06
N GLN A 544 -53.29 22.87 19.91
CA GLN A 544 -54.11 23.64 18.97
C GLN A 544 -53.47 23.61 17.58
N GLY A 545 -54.18 23.06 16.60
CA GLY A 545 -53.88 23.24 15.17
C GLY A 545 -54.93 24.13 14.51
N MET A 546 -54.59 24.77 13.38
CA MET A 546 -55.48 24.89 12.21
C MET A 546 -54.77 25.45 10.97
N LEU A 547 -55.12 24.85 9.82
CA LEU A 547 -55.11 25.25 8.39
C LEU A 547 -54.75 26.72 8.04
N GLY A 548 -54.16 27.09 6.89
CA GLY A 548 -54.10 26.48 5.56
C GLY A 548 -54.62 27.47 4.50
N TRP A 549 -53.88 27.70 3.41
CA TRP A 549 -54.22 28.30 2.08
C TRP A 549 -52.93 28.88 1.46
N PHE A 550 -52.53 28.75 0.19
CA PHE A 550 -53.16 28.25 -1.05
C PHE A 550 -52.05 27.87 -2.07
N MET A 551 -52.32 26.82 -2.86
CA MET A 551 -51.76 26.52 -4.19
C MET A 551 -52.63 27.22 -5.27
N PRO A 552 -52.47 27.05 -6.62
CA PRO A 552 -51.33 26.60 -7.45
C PRO A 552 -51.17 27.44 -8.75
N ARG A 553 -50.18 27.12 -9.60
CA ARG A 553 -50.43 27.10 -11.06
C ARG A 553 -49.63 26.00 -11.76
N ARG A 554 -50.35 25.30 -12.63
CA ARG A 554 -49.99 24.14 -13.43
C ARG A 554 -50.04 24.61 -14.89
N THR A 555 -49.04 24.28 -15.70
CA THR A 555 -49.20 24.20 -17.16
C THR A 555 -48.46 22.98 -17.69
N GLN A 556 -49.19 22.19 -18.47
CA GLN A 556 -48.75 21.03 -19.21
C GLN A 556 -48.17 21.44 -20.58
N GLY A 557 -47.13 20.71 -21.04
CA GLY A 557 -47.16 19.99 -22.32
C GLY A 557 -46.69 20.69 -23.61
N LYS A 558 -45.91 19.90 -24.38
CA LYS A 558 -45.48 20.03 -25.81
C LYS A 558 -44.37 21.06 -26.07
N SER A 559 -43.45 20.92 -27.02
CA SER A 559 -42.93 19.85 -27.88
C SER A 559 -41.77 20.48 -28.68
N LYS A 560 -40.82 19.66 -29.17
CA LYS A 560 -39.94 19.90 -30.34
C LYS A 560 -40.05 21.29 -31.00
N GLU A 561 -39.10 22.18 -30.73
CA GLU A 561 -38.62 23.24 -31.65
C GLU A 561 -37.55 24.08 -30.93
N GLU A 562 -36.33 23.56 -30.87
CA GLU A 562 -35.11 24.36 -30.61
C GLU A 562 -33.90 23.52 -31.03
N LYS A 563 -33.90 23.11 -32.30
CA LYS A 563 -32.78 22.45 -32.96
C LYS A 563 -32.30 23.21 -34.19
N GLN A 564 -32.58 24.51 -34.26
CA GLN A 564 -32.33 25.31 -35.45
C GLN A 564 -31.94 26.77 -35.15
N GLU A 565 -31.21 27.02 -34.06
CA GLU A 565 -30.48 28.29 -33.85
C GLU A 565 -29.14 28.06 -33.14
N LEU A 566 -28.29 27.20 -33.72
CA LEU A 566 -26.90 27.08 -33.27
C LEU A 566 -25.92 26.84 -34.42
N VAL A 567 -26.25 27.38 -35.60
CA VAL A 567 -25.37 27.42 -36.77
C VAL A 567 -25.43 28.81 -37.41
N SER A 568 -25.16 29.86 -36.66
CA SER A 568 -24.77 31.15 -37.27
C SER A 568 -24.16 32.10 -36.24
N HIS A 569 -22.92 31.85 -35.82
CA HIS A 569 -22.00 32.93 -35.43
C HIS A 569 -20.59 32.38 -35.32
N TRP A 570 -19.95 32.19 -36.47
CA TRP A 570 -18.50 32.05 -36.55
C TRP A 570 -17.96 33.38 -37.04
N GLY A 571 -17.13 34.04 -36.22
CA GLY A 571 -16.52 35.30 -36.55
C GLY A 571 -15.57 35.15 -37.75
N PHE A 572 -15.24 36.27 -38.39
CA PHE A 572 -14.26 36.29 -39.49
C PHE A 572 -12.91 35.68 -39.06
N ILE A 573 -12.53 35.89 -37.80
CA ILE A 573 -11.29 35.38 -37.21
C ILE A 573 -11.32 33.85 -37.06
N ASP A 574 -12.45 33.26 -36.63
CA ASP A 574 -12.58 31.80 -36.47
C ASP A 574 -12.54 31.09 -37.82
N LYS A 575 -13.15 31.69 -38.85
CA LYS A 575 -13.09 31.18 -40.23
C LYS A 575 -11.68 31.27 -40.81
N ALA A 576 -10.95 32.34 -40.53
CA ALA A 576 -9.56 32.50 -40.96
C ALA A 576 -8.62 31.49 -40.26
N LEU A 577 -8.81 31.23 -38.96
CA LEU A 577 -8.04 30.24 -38.21
C LEU A 577 -8.27 28.81 -38.73
N VAL A 578 -9.53 28.42 -38.97
CA VAL A 578 -9.83 27.09 -39.52
C VAL A 578 -9.33 26.94 -40.95
N CYS A 579 -9.43 27.98 -41.79
CA CYS A 579 -8.79 27.97 -43.12
C CYS A 579 -7.28 27.81 -43.01
N GLY A 580 -6.62 28.51 -42.08
CA GLY A 580 -5.18 28.40 -41.85
C GLY A 580 -4.75 26.98 -41.45
N VAL A 581 -5.50 26.34 -40.56
CA VAL A 581 -5.27 24.94 -40.14
C VAL A 581 -5.47 23.97 -41.31
N PHE A 582 -6.49 24.20 -42.15
CA PHE A 582 -6.73 23.39 -43.34
C PHE A 582 -5.62 23.51 -44.37
N VAL A 583 -5.15 24.74 -44.65
CA VAL A 583 -4.06 24.99 -45.60
C VAL A 583 -2.75 24.37 -45.10
N SER A 584 -2.42 24.49 -43.81
CA SER A 584 -1.24 23.83 -43.22
C SER A 584 -1.32 22.31 -43.29
N SER A 585 -2.50 21.74 -43.06
CA SER A 585 -2.69 20.28 -43.13
C SER A 585 -2.52 19.77 -44.57
N LEU A 586 -3.01 20.54 -45.55
CA LEU A 586 -2.89 20.20 -46.97
C LEU A 586 -1.45 20.32 -47.46
N THR A 587 -0.70 21.35 -47.04
CA THR A 587 0.72 21.50 -47.42
C THR A 587 1.58 20.38 -46.83
N ILE A 588 1.34 19.97 -45.59
CA ILE A 588 2.03 18.82 -44.98
C ILE A 588 1.73 17.54 -45.76
N LEU A 589 0.47 17.30 -46.16
CA LEU A 589 0.10 16.13 -46.94
C LEU A 589 0.78 16.10 -48.32
N VAL A 590 0.83 17.25 -49.01
CA VAL A 590 1.53 17.38 -50.31
C VAL A 590 3.03 17.12 -50.14
N LEU A 591 3.65 17.60 -49.05
CA LEU A 591 5.06 17.37 -48.77
C LEU A 591 5.35 15.88 -48.55
N LEU A 592 4.49 15.19 -47.79
CA LEU A 592 4.60 13.75 -47.54
C LEU A 592 4.43 12.93 -48.83
N ILE A 593 3.49 13.31 -49.69
CA ILE A 593 3.31 12.67 -51.00
C ILE A 593 4.53 12.92 -51.89
N SER A 594 5.10 14.13 -51.88
CA SER A 594 6.31 14.45 -52.67
C SER A 594 7.52 13.64 -52.20
N ILE A 595 7.71 13.50 -50.88
CA ILE A 595 8.78 12.68 -50.30
C ILE A 595 8.58 11.21 -50.65
N ALA A 596 7.36 10.69 -50.50
CA ALA A 596 7.04 9.30 -50.84
C ALA A 596 7.29 9.00 -52.32
N SER A 597 6.89 9.90 -53.22
CA SER A 597 7.15 9.77 -54.66
C SER A 597 8.64 9.80 -54.99
N ARG A 598 9.45 10.65 -54.32
CA ARG A 598 10.91 10.67 -54.52
C ARG A 598 11.58 9.37 -54.04
N VAL A 599 11.12 8.79 -52.95
CA VAL A 599 11.62 7.51 -52.44
C VAL A 599 11.25 6.35 -53.37
N LEU A 600 10.07 6.39 -54.00
CA LEU A 600 9.64 5.41 -54.99
C LEU A 600 10.37 5.52 -56.34
N LEU A 601 10.84 6.72 -56.71
CA LEU A 601 11.64 6.94 -57.93
C LEU A 601 13.13 6.62 -57.77
N GLN A 602 13.61 6.40 -56.54
CA GLN A 602 14.99 6.00 -56.23
C GLN A 602 15.15 4.49 -55.97
N ARG A 603 14.06 3.72 -56.06
CA ARG A 603 14.04 2.25 -56.11
C ARG A 603 13.66 1.81 -57.51
#